data_AF-A0A0F7SKP5-F1
#
_entry.id   AF-A0A0F7SKP5-F1
#
_cell.length_a   1.000
_cell.length_b   1.000
_cell.length_c   1.000
_cell.angle_alpha   90.00
_cell.angle_beta   90.00
_cell.angle_gamma   90.00
#
_symmetry.space_group_name_H-M   'P 1'
#
loop_
_entity.id
_entity.type
_entity.pdbx_description
1 polymer ?
#
loop_
_entity_poly.entity_id
_entity_poly.type
_entity_poly.pdbx_seq_one_letter_code
_entity_poly.pdbx_strand_id
1 'polypeptide(L)'
;MILPDILANTHHQPTVNPLTVITSSSHSISLLPLIAEYVSLASVDRKTILVSALYDPRKLGFNPGVPGLVNIDLSSFIPGFMDEQDEERGRGGFQDVLQKIELAVDSLGRSPVTIIIDSPATLASNFGSTPLFLVLVQRLLSSLTKIEASQLILPLPPSSSLLAPLSSTTLYPTLNLLTLHPPPLFPFISQTYHLLPPPSDRSSSSSSSSSIQPASKFFNILSSLTDRHQADDPSCLPPDGSSGWSQGFVVELLIRSRKGRNGVGRYVEGIRRVDGPSVGSSGLSKARARSMRAVGWKTIEGLDVLLSRGEADLGGSDPSATAGAETKQSLPTSSFNLGLTDSQKQSRSTVPIPYAHEGERSDDDDDEGADPAESTGTGTGGIFYEPDEGDDMDEDDPDEDLEF
;
A
#
# COMPACT_ATOMS: atom_id res chain seq x y z
N MET A 1 2.06 15.26 8.90
CA MET A 1 2.59 14.51 7.75
C MET A 1 3.64 13.53 8.21
N ILE A 2 3.65 12.34 7.65
CA ILE A 2 4.44 11.17 8.05
C ILE A 2 5.46 10.82 6.97
N LEU A 3 5.13 11.08 5.71
CA LEU A 3 6.02 10.81 4.59
C LEU A 3 7.39 11.50 4.72
N PRO A 4 7.52 12.78 5.16
CA PRO A 4 8.84 13.40 5.37
C PRO A 4 9.74 12.59 6.32
N ASP A 5 9.17 12.08 7.41
CA ASP A 5 9.92 11.33 8.43
C ASP A 5 10.37 9.97 7.90
N ILE A 6 9.56 9.31 7.06
CA ILE A 6 9.90 8.04 6.41
C ILE A 6 10.98 8.25 5.34
N LEU A 7 10.88 9.30 4.52
CA LEU A 7 11.87 9.62 3.49
C LEU A 7 13.21 9.99 4.13
N ALA A 8 13.20 10.88 5.12
CA ALA A 8 14.40 11.32 5.82
C ALA A 8 14.94 10.26 6.78
N ASN A 9 14.15 9.21 7.10
CA ASN A 9 14.43 8.24 8.16
C ASN A 9 14.79 8.92 9.49
N THR A 10 14.22 10.09 9.74
CA THR A 10 14.47 10.95 10.90
C THR A 10 13.51 10.65 12.05
N HIS A 11 12.77 9.55 11.97
CA HIS A 11 11.75 9.25 12.98
C HIS A 11 12.45 9.06 14.33
N HIS A 12 12.45 10.12 15.17
CA HIS A 12 13.04 10.16 16.51
C HIS A 12 12.35 9.22 17.50
N GLN A 13 11.44 8.36 17.03
CA GLN A 13 10.90 7.28 17.84
C GLN A 13 11.79 6.04 17.71
N PRO A 14 12.01 5.31 18.81
CA PRO A 14 12.85 4.10 18.86
C PRO A 14 12.25 2.89 18.11
N THR A 15 11.37 3.11 17.13
CA THR A 15 10.79 2.08 16.25
C THR A 15 11.01 2.49 14.81
N VAL A 16 12.28 2.53 14.41
CA VAL A 16 12.64 2.61 13.00
C VAL A 16 12.15 1.32 12.35
N ASN A 17 11.29 1.45 11.34
CA ASN A 17 10.86 0.32 10.55
C ASN A 17 11.99 -0.02 9.56
N PRO A 18 12.73 -1.13 9.77
CA PRO A 18 13.91 -1.42 8.99
C PRO A 18 13.55 -1.90 7.58
N LEU A 19 12.28 -2.19 7.29
CA LEU A 19 11.81 -2.56 5.96
C LEU A 19 10.88 -1.49 5.40
N THR A 20 11.22 -0.99 4.21
CA THR A 20 10.36 -0.10 3.43
C THR A 20 10.20 -0.65 2.03
N VAL A 21 8.96 -0.94 1.65
CA VAL A 21 8.59 -1.39 0.31
C VAL A 21 7.93 -0.23 -0.41
N ILE A 22 8.35 0.03 -1.64
CA ILE A 22 7.80 1.09 -2.47
C ILE A 22 7.21 0.42 -3.70
N THR A 23 5.96 0.71 -4.02
CA THR A 23 5.27 0.22 -5.22
C THR A 23 4.45 1.34 -5.84
N SER A 24 3.90 1.10 -7.02
CA SER A 24 2.90 1.96 -7.65
C SER A 24 1.62 1.18 -7.87
N SER A 25 0.49 1.87 -8.07
CA SER A 25 -0.75 1.24 -8.53
C SER A 25 -0.82 1.07 -10.05
N SER A 26 0.10 1.71 -10.78
CA SER A 26 0.16 1.70 -12.25
C SER A 26 1.57 1.43 -12.74
N HIS A 27 1.69 0.69 -13.86
CA HIS A 27 2.95 0.42 -14.54
C HIS A 27 3.56 1.67 -15.21
N SER A 28 2.74 2.70 -15.44
CA SER A 28 3.18 3.98 -16.00
C SER A 28 4.01 4.82 -15.02
N ILE A 29 3.91 4.53 -13.72
CA ILE A 29 4.58 5.29 -12.67
C ILE A 29 5.97 4.71 -12.41
N SER A 30 6.99 5.37 -12.97
CA SER A 30 8.38 5.02 -12.70
C SER A 30 8.79 5.40 -11.28
N LEU A 31 9.24 4.45 -10.47
CA LEU A 31 9.75 4.68 -9.10
C LEU A 31 11.17 5.30 -9.04
N LEU A 32 11.87 5.39 -10.17
CA LEU A 32 13.28 5.85 -10.25
C LEU A 32 13.53 7.22 -9.59
N PRO A 33 12.68 8.26 -9.76
CA PRO A 33 12.93 9.55 -9.13
C PRO A 33 12.90 9.49 -7.60
N LEU A 34 12.08 8.60 -7.02
CA LEU A 34 12.03 8.40 -5.58
C LEU A 34 13.26 7.66 -5.07
N ILE A 35 13.72 6.64 -5.82
CA ILE A 35 14.99 5.95 -5.53
C ILE A 35 16.16 6.94 -5.58
N ALA A 36 16.19 7.79 -6.62
CA ALA A 36 17.22 8.82 -6.75
C ALA A 36 17.19 9.84 -5.60
N GLU A 37 16.01 10.18 -5.07
CA GLU A 37 15.92 10.98 -3.85
C GLU A 37 16.59 10.27 -2.68
N TYR A 38 16.28 9.00 -2.43
CA TYR A 38 16.91 8.23 -1.34
C TYR A 38 18.43 8.14 -1.49
N VAL A 39 18.94 7.94 -2.71
CA VAL A 39 20.39 7.96 -2.99
C VAL A 39 20.98 9.35 -2.71
N SER A 40 20.26 10.42 -3.04
CA SER A 40 20.70 11.81 -2.78
C SER A 40 20.72 12.20 -1.29
N LEU A 41 20.01 11.45 -0.44
CA LEU A 41 20.03 11.63 1.01
C LEU A 41 21.26 11.01 1.68
N ALA A 42 22.10 10.29 0.93
CA ALA A 42 23.38 9.77 1.42
C ALA A 42 24.26 10.92 1.95
N SER A 43 24.88 10.71 3.10
CA SER A 43 25.69 11.73 3.77
C SER A 43 26.85 11.11 4.53
N VAL A 44 27.69 11.96 5.11
CA VAL A 44 28.79 11.51 5.99
C VAL A 44 28.24 10.72 7.18
N ASP A 45 27.12 11.18 7.74
CA ASP A 45 26.50 10.60 8.94
C ASP A 45 25.58 9.41 8.65
N ARG A 46 25.07 9.31 7.42
CA ARG A 46 24.17 8.23 6.98
C ARG A 46 24.71 7.57 5.72
N LYS A 47 25.16 6.33 5.88
CA LYS A 47 25.72 5.55 4.79
C LYS A 47 24.61 4.94 3.95
N THR A 48 24.79 4.91 2.65
CA THR A 48 23.84 4.31 1.71
C THR A 48 24.57 3.28 0.86
N ILE A 49 24.06 2.05 0.84
CA ILE A 49 24.48 0.99 -0.07
C ILE A 49 23.42 0.89 -1.16
N LEU A 50 23.79 1.23 -2.39
CA LEU A 50 22.97 0.99 -3.56
C LEU A 50 23.40 -0.35 -4.18
N VAL A 51 22.48 -1.30 -4.25
CA VAL A 51 22.65 -2.56 -4.97
C VAL A 51 21.97 -2.41 -6.32
N SER A 52 22.77 -2.29 -7.38
CA SER A 52 22.30 -2.03 -8.74
C SER A 52 22.25 -3.35 -9.52
N ALA A 53 21.06 -3.91 -9.66
CA ALA A 53 20.82 -5.14 -10.41
C ALA A 53 20.32 -4.87 -11.83
N LEU A 54 19.56 -3.79 -12.07
CA LEU A 54 18.93 -3.54 -13.37
C LEU A 54 19.29 -2.16 -13.94
N TYR A 55 19.35 -1.14 -13.10
CA TYR A 55 19.54 0.23 -13.56
C TYR A 55 21.00 0.66 -13.42
N ASP A 56 21.48 1.42 -14.41
CA ASP A 56 22.76 2.12 -14.28
C ASP A 56 22.71 3.01 -13.03
N PRO A 57 23.64 2.84 -12.07
CA PRO A 57 23.65 3.61 -10.82
C PRO A 57 23.63 5.13 -11.07
N ARG A 58 24.22 5.61 -12.18
CA ARG A 58 24.22 7.04 -12.54
C ARG A 58 22.81 7.57 -12.80
N LYS A 59 21.91 6.75 -13.36
CA LYS A 59 20.49 7.10 -13.56
C LYS A 59 19.72 7.19 -12.24
N LEU A 60 20.18 6.46 -11.22
CA LEU A 60 19.68 6.50 -9.85
C LEU A 60 20.31 7.63 -9.03
N GLY A 61 21.06 8.55 -9.66
CA GLY A 61 21.70 9.66 -8.95
C GLY A 61 22.95 9.27 -8.18
N PHE A 62 23.49 8.06 -8.38
CA PHE A 62 24.76 7.68 -7.79
C PHE A 62 25.88 8.56 -8.32
N ASN A 63 26.66 9.12 -7.40
CA ASN A 63 27.86 9.86 -7.70
C ASN A 63 28.99 9.31 -6.79
N PRO A 64 30.05 8.72 -7.37
CA PRO A 64 31.11 8.08 -6.59
C PRO A 64 31.87 9.05 -5.67
N GLY A 65 31.74 10.37 -5.87
CA GLY A 65 32.32 11.38 -4.99
C GLY A 65 31.51 11.68 -3.73
N VAL A 66 30.30 11.13 -3.57
CA VAL A 66 29.45 11.38 -2.40
C VAL A 66 29.95 10.53 -1.22
N PRO A 67 30.38 11.15 -0.11
CA PRO A 67 30.90 10.41 1.02
C PRO A 67 29.79 9.55 1.64
N GLY A 68 30.10 8.28 1.88
CA GLY A 68 29.17 7.34 2.49
C GLY A 68 28.18 6.68 1.53
N LEU A 69 28.29 6.94 0.23
CA LEU A 69 27.53 6.23 -0.80
C LEU A 69 28.40 5.12 -1.41
N VAL A 70 27.96 3.88 -1.30
CA VAL A 70 28.62 2.68 -1.84
C VAL A 70 27.70 2.06 -2.88
N ASN A 71 28.22 1.74 -4.06
CA ASN A 71 27.47 0.97 -5.06
C ASN A 71 28.02 -0.45 -5.16
N ILE A 72 27.13 -1.43 -5.09
CA ILE A 72 27.39 -2.82 -5.41
C ILE A 72 26.73 -3.07 -6.76
N ASP A 73 27.55 -3.07 -7.81
CA ASP A 73 27.07 -3.35 -9.16
C ASP A 73 26.90 -4.86 -9.34
N LEU A 74 25.65 -5.26 -9.54
CA LEU A 74 25.24 -6.63 -9.84
C LEU A 74 24.69 -6.78 -11.26
N SER A 75 24.74 -5.74 -12.10
CA SER A 75 24.21 -5.81 -13.46
C SER A 75 24.88 -6.90 -14.30
N SER A 76 26.19 -7.08 -14.12
CA SER A 76 26.97 -8.16 -14.72
C SER A 76 26.66 -9.55 -14.16
N PHE A 77 25.78 -9.68 -13.15
CA PHE A 77 25.33 -10.96 -12.59
C PHE A 77 23.96 -11.37 -13.12
N ILE A 78 23.29 -10.52 -13.91
CA ILE A 78 21.96 -10.79 -14.46
C ILE A 78 22.10 -11.39 -15.88
N PRO A 79 21.56 -12.58 -16.15
CA PRO A 79 21.53 -13.18 -17.48
C PRO A 79 20.94 -12.22 -18.51
N GLY A 80 21.59 -12.10 -19.67
CA GLY A 80 21.20 -11.18 -20.74
C GLY A 80 21.80 -9.77 -20.64
N PHE A 81 22.45 -9.42 -19.54
CA PHE A 81 23.25 -8.19 -19.39
C PHE A 81 24.77 -8.46 -19.39
N MET A 82 25.18 -9.73 -19.40
CA MET A 82 26.58 -10.13 -19.50
C MET A 82 27.07 -10.09 -20.94
N ASP A 83 28.33 -9.71 -21.13
CA ASP A 83 29.04 -10.00 -22.38
C ASP A 83 29.34 -11.51 -22.46
N GLU A 84 29.38 -12.09 -23.66
CA GLU A 84 29.61 -13.53 -23.88
C GLU A 84 30.89 -14.07 -23.16
N GLN A 85 31.89 -13.21 -22.97
CA GLN A 85 33.14 -13.56 -22.28
C GLN A 85 32.99 -13.65 -20.75
N ASP A 86 32.01 -12.96 -20.17
CA ASP A 86 31.76 -12.94 -18.74
C ASP A 86 30.80 -14.04 -18.29
N GLU A 87 30.06 -14.69 -19.20
CA GLU A 87 29.14 -15.79 -18.84
C GLU A 87 29.84 -16.98 -18.15
N GLU A 88 31.07 -17.30 -18.57
CA GLU A 88 31.86 -18.40 -17.96
C GLU A 88 32.38 -18.06 -16.56
N ARG A 89 32.58 -16.77 -16.26
CA ARG A 89 33.09 -16.28 -14.96
C ARG A 89 32.00 -15.75 -14.03
N GLY A 90 30.83 -15.43 -14.58
CA GLY A 90 29.84 -14.53 -14.00
C GLY A 90 28.75 -15.18 -13.15
N ARG A 91 28.74 -16.51 -12.98
CA ARG A 91 27.77 -17.17 -12.08
C ARG A 91 28.18 -17.03 -10.61
N GLY A 92 28.24 -15.78 -10.13
CA GLY A 92 28.22 -15.53 -8.70
C GLY A 92 26.89 -16.04 -8.15
N GLY A 93 26.96 -17.01 -7.25
CA GLY A 93 25.77 -17.58 -6.63
C GLY A 93 25.11 -16.59 -5.67
N PHE A 94 23.95 -16.99 -5.14
CA PHE A 94 23.28 -16.31 -4.03
C PHE A 94 24.23 -15.93 -2.88
N GLN A 95 25.15 -16.85 -2.54
CA GLN A 95 26.12 -16.65 -1.45
C GLN A 95 27.11 -15.52 -1.75
N ASP A 96 27.54 -15.36 -3.01
CA ASP A 96 28.50 -14.32 -3.38
C ASP A 96 27.87 -12.93 -3.29
N VAL A 97 26.61 -12.81 -3.75
CA VAL A 97 25.84 -11.56 -3.63
C VAL A 97 25.64 -11.20 -2.16
N LEU A 98 25.22 -12.17 -1.36
CA LEU A 98 25.00 -11.98 0.07
C LEU A 98 26.29 -11.57 0.79
N GLN A 99 27.40 -12.27 0.53
CA GLN A 99 28.70 -11.96 1.12
C GLN A 99 29.18 -10.56 0.72
N LYS A 100 29.01 -10.15 -0.54
CA LYS A 100 29.36 -8.79 -0.98
C LYS A 100 28.57 -7.73 -0.22
N ILE A 101 27.27 -7.93 -0.01
CA ILE A 101 26.43 -6.99 0.73
C ILE A 101 26.81 -6.99 2.22
N GLU A 102 27.00 -8.16 2.83
CA GLU A 102 27.41 -8.28 4.24
C GLU A 102 28.77 -7.62 4.50
N LEU A 103 29.78 -7.87 3.64
CA LEU A 103 31.09 -7.22 3.73
C LEU A 103 30.99 -5.70 3.57
N ALA A 104 30.12 -5.21 2.67
CA ALA A 104 29.89 -3.78 2.52
C ALA A 104 29.24 -3.18 3.78
N VAL A 105 28.24 -3.84 4.37
CA VAL A 105 27.61 -3.42 5.62
C VAL A 105 28.64 -3.38 6.76
N ASP A 106 29.45 -4.43 6.91
CA ASP A 106 30.48 -4.52 7.95
C ASP A 106 31.54 -3.42 7.81
N SER A 107 31.90 -3.06 6.57
CA SER A 107 32.87 -1.99 6.29
C SER A 107 32.40 -0.59 6.73
N LEU A 108 31.09 -0.38 6.89
CA LEU A 108 30.51 0.92 7.28
C LEU A 108 30.43 1.11 8.80
N GLY A 109 30.79 0.08 9.58
CA GLY A 109 30.81 0.13 11.05
C GLY A 109 29.41 0.28 11.67
N ARG A 110 29.32 1.05 12.77
CA ARG A 110 28.05 1.26 13.52
C ARG A 110 27.24 2.48 13.05
N SER A 111 27.55 3.02 11.88
CA SER A 111 26.81 4.18 11.35
C SER A 111 25.45 3.74 10.80
N PRO A 112 24.39 4.58 10.85
CA PRO A 112 23.11 4.26 10.23
C PRO A 112 23.26 3.94 8.74
N VAL A 113 22.79 2.76 8.33
CA VAL A 113 22.92 2.26 6.95
C VAL A 113 21.57 2.19 6.27
N THR A 114 21.49 2.69 5.04
CA THR A 114 20.34 2.50 4.15
C THR A 114 20.74 1.62 2.98
N ILE A 115 20.15 0.44 2.87
CA ILE A 115 20.37 -0.47 1.74
C ILE A 115 19.21 -0.29 0.77
N ILE A 116 19.53 -0.06 -0.50
CA ILE A 116 18.55 0.09 -1.57
C ILE A 116 18.85 -0.99 -2.61
N ILE A 117 17.87 -1.85 -2.92
CA ILE A 117 17.98 -2.82 -4.01
C ILE A 117 17.10 -2.31 -5.15
N ASP A 118 17.69 -1.81 -6.22
CA ASP A 118 16.98 -1.10 -7.28
C ASP A 118 15.90 -1.94 -8.00
N SER A 119 16.14 -3.26 -8.15
CA SER A 119 15.27 -4.20 -8.83
C SER A 119 15.23 -5.56 -8.13
N PRO A 120 14.51 -5.67 -7.00
CA PRO A 120 14.34 -6.91 -6.23
C PRO A 120 13.80 -8.07 -7.07
N ALA A 121 12.86 -7.79 -7.99
CA ALA A 121 12.25 -8.80 -8.85
C ALA A 121 13.27 -9.42 -9.81
N THR A 122 14.16 -8.61 -10.39
CA THR A 122 15.24 -9.10 -11.27
C THR A 122 16.21 -9.96 -10.48
N LEU A 123 16.58 -9.53 -9.27
CA LEU A 123 17.48 -10.29 -8.41
C LEU A 123 16.86 -11.62 -7.94
N ALA A 124 15.58 -11.63 -7.60
CA ALA A 124 14.85 -12.86 -7.25
C ALA A 124 14.76 -13.83 -8.45
N SER A 125 14.50 -13.31 -9.65
CA SER A 125 14.52 -14.09 -10.88
C SER A 125 15.92 -14.67 -11.15
N ASN A 126 16.97 -13.90 -10.90
CA ASN A 126 18.36 -14.34 -11.08
C ASN A 126 18.75 -15.48 -10.12
N PHE A 127 18.27 -15.42 -8.88
CA PHE A 127 18.44 -16.53 -7.94
C PHE A 127 17.65 -17.78 -8.31
N GLY A 128 16.76 -17.70 -9.29
CA GLY A 128 15.88 -18.79 -9.73
C GLY A 128 14.79 -19.14 -8.72
N SER A 129 14.65 -18.39 -7.62
CA SER A 129 13.73 -18.72 -6.53
C SER A 129 13.38 -17.49 -5.68
N THR A 130 12.08 -17.18 -5.60
CA THR A 130 11.53 -16.15 -4.69
C THR A 130 11.88 -16.43 -3.22
N PRO A 131 11.73 -17.66 -2.68
CA PRO A 131 12.17 -17.99 -1.33
C PRO A 131 13.63 -17.62 -1.03
N LEU A 132 14.57 -17.86 -1.96
CA LEU A 132 15.97 -17.49 -1.75
C LEU A 132 16.13 -15.98 -1.58
N PHE A 133 15.45 -15.18 -2.40
CA PHE A 133 15.45 -13.72 -2.23
C PHE A 133 14.88 -13.29 -0.86
N LEU A 134 13.82 -13.94 -0.39
CA LEU A 134 13.25 -13.66 0.94
C LEU A 134 14.23 -14.02 2.07
N VAL A 135 15.01 -15.09 1.92
CA VAL A 135 16.10 -15.44 2.87
C VAL A 135 17.17 -14.35 2.89
N LEU A 136 17.55 -13.80 1.73
CA LEU A 136 18.46 -12.64 1.67
C LEU A 136 17.86 -11.45 2.43
N VAL A 137 16.59 -11.10 2.17
CA VAL A 137 15.91 -9.99 2.87
C VAL A 137 15.88 -10.22 4.38
N GLN A 138 15.54 -11.42 4.86
CA GLN A 138 15.53 -11.75 6.29
C GLN A 138 16.91 -11.62 6.93
N ARG A 139 17.98 -12.07 6.25
CA ARG A 139 19.35 -11.92 6.73
C ARG A 139 19.78 -10.46 6.80
N LEU A 140 19.48 -9.68 5.76
CA LEU A 140 19.77 -8.24 5.74
C LEU A 140 19.02 -7.51 6.86
N LEU A 141 17.74 -7.79 7.06
CA LEU A 141 16.96 -7.20 8.16
C LEU A 141 17.54 -7.60 9.53
N SER A 142 17.93 -8.86 9.70
CA SER A 142 18.57 -9.35 10.93
C SER A 142 19.91 -8.63 11.22
N SER A 143 20.66 -8.25 10.20
CA SER A 143 21.86 -7.41 10.35
C SER A 143 21.53 -5.94 10.62
N LEU A 144 20.56 -5.36 9.89
CA LEU A 144 20.17 -3.95 10.04
C LEU A 144 19.52 -3.66 11.39
N THR A 145 18.80 -4.60 11.99
CA THR A 145 18.20 -4.43 13.33
C THR A 145 19.22 -4.25 14.45
N LYS A 146 20.48 -4.62 14.22
CA LYS A 146 21.60 -4.41 15.16
C LYS A 146 22.14 -2.97 15.09
N ILE A 147 21.78 -2.22 14.05
CA ILE A 147 22.27 -0.87 13.78
C ILE A 147 21.08 0.10 13.88
N GLU A 148 21.17 1.05 14.80
CA GLU A 148 20.11 2.04 14.96
C GLU A 148 19.90 2.87 13.69
N ALA A 149 18.64 3.24 13.43
CA ALA A 149 18.26 4.04 12.26
C ALA A 149 18.64 3.43 10.90
N SER A 150 18.79 2.11 10.81
CA SER A 150 19.07 1.44 9.54
C SER A 150 17.80 0.95 8.83
N GLN A 151 17.83 0.93 7.50
CA GLN A 151 16.65 0.71 6.67
C GLN A 151 17.03 -0.04 5.37
N LEU A 152 16.18 -0.97 4.96
CA LEU A 152 16.19 -1.65 3.68
C LEU A 152 15.02 -1.13 2.84
N ILE A 153 15.31 -0.67 1.63
CA ILE A 153 14.35 -0.09 0.70
C ILE A 153 14.24 -0.99 -0.54
N LEU A 154 13.03 -1.47 -0.80
CA LEU A 154 12.71 -2.40 -1.89
C LEU A 154 11.64 -1.78 -2.81
N PRO A 155 12.03 -1.07 -3.89
CA PRO A 155 11.13 -0.70 -4.98
C PRO A 155 10.64 -1.95 -5.74
N LEU A 156 9.34 -2.09 -5.93
CA LEU A 156 8.71 -3.20 -6.64
C LEU A 156 7.78 -2.68 -7.73
N PRO A 157 7.71 -3.33 -8.89
CA PRO A 157 6.62 -3.08 -9.83
C PRO A 157 5.28 -3.55 -9.24
N PRO A 158 4.13 -2.98 -9.68
CA PRO A 158 2.79 -3.34 -9.19
C PRO A 158 2.49 -4.84 -9.29
N SER A 159 2.97 -5.50 -10.33
CA SER A 159 2.76 -6.91 -10.64
C SER A 159 3.79 -7.86 -10.01
N SER A 160 4.62 -7.38 -9.08
CA SER A 160 5.66 -8.20 -8.47
C SER A 160 5.08 -9.30 -7.58
N SER A 161 5.45 -10.55 -7.83
CA SER A 161 5.15 -11.69 -6.96
C SER A 161 5.79 -11.58 -5.56
N LEU A 162 6.74 -10.65 -5.39
CA LEU A 162 7.38 -10.36 -4.11
C LEU A 162 6.51 -9.50 -3.18
N LEU A 163 5.50 -8.78 -3.70
CA LEU A 163 4.73 -7.82 -2.91
C LEU A 163 3.96 -8.51 -1.77
N ALA A 164 3.27 -9.61 -2.05
CA ALA A 164 2.54 -10.38 -1.05
C ALA A 164 3.44 -10.92 0.08
N PRO A 165 4.54 -11.67 -0.19
CA PRO A 165 5.40 -12.15 0.88
C PRO A 165 6.16 -11.04 1.62
N LEU A 166 6.56 -9.95 0.95
CA LEU A 166 7.23 -8.81 1.59
C LEU A 166 6.29 -7.98 2.46
N SER A 167 5.00 -7.95 2.14
CA SER A 167 3.97 -7.28 2.95
C SER A 167 3.44 -8.15 4.09
N SER A 168 3.68 -9.46 4.06
CA SER A 168 3.26 -10.39 5.11
C SER A 168 3.86 -10.03 6.48
N THR A 169 3.10 -10.27 7.55
CA THR A 169 3.58 -10.15 8.94
C THR A 169 4.57 -11.23 9.32
N THR A 170 4.58 -12.35 8.57
CA THR A 170 5.45 -13.51 8.83
C THR A 170 6.91 -13.22 8.49
N LEU A 171 7.17 -12.43 7.44
CA LEU A 171 8.52 -12.05 7.05
C LEU A 171 9.11 -11.05 8.05
N TYR A 172 8.39 -9.95 8.30
CA TYR A 172 8.80 -8.94 9.25
C TYR A 172 7.58 -8.21 9.84
N PRO A 173 7.48 -8.07 11.16
CA PRO A 173 6.29 -7.54 11.81
C PRO A 173 6.19 -6.01 11.80
N THR A 174 7.20 -5.29 11.30
CA THR A 174 7.09 -3.85 11.04
C THR A 174 7.35 -3.55 9.57
N LEU A 175 6.66 -2.55 9.02
CA LEU A 175 6.69 -2.31 7.58
C LEU A 175 6.28 -0.89 7.30
N ASN A 176 7.00 -0.22 6.40
CA ASN A 176 6.45 0.91 5.66
C ASN A 176 6.18 0.44 4.23
N LEU A 177 4.92 0.42 3.81
CA LEU A 177 4.55 0.18 2.42
C LEU A 177 4.04 1.49 1.84
N LEU A 178 4.73 1.98 0.82
CA LEU A 178 4.38 3.19 0.08
C LEU A 178 3.83 2.78 -1.28
N THR A 179 2.58 3.13 -1.57
CA THR A 179 1.95 2.89 -2.88
C THR A 179 1.68 4.24 -3.54
N LEU A 180 2.32 4.48 -4.69
CA LEU A 180 2.11 5.68 -5.49
C LEU A 180 0.88 5.52 -6.39
N HIS A 181 -0.01 6.50 -6.33
CA HIS A 181 -1.25 6.55 -7.09
C HIS A 181 -1.29 7.76 -8.02
N PRO A 182 -1.81 7.61 -9.26
CA PRO A 182 -1.95 8.73 -10.18
C PRO A 182 -3.02 9.69 -9.67
N PRO A 183 -2.82 11.03 -9.74
CA PRO A 183 -3.79 12.01 -9.23
C PRO A 183 -5.21 11.85 -9.80
N PRO A 184 -5.43 11.57 -11.11
CA PRO A 184 -6.78 11.41 -11.68
C PRO A 184 -7.64 10.29 -11.04
N LEU A 185 -7.02 9.31 -10.36
CA LEU A 185 -7.74 8.24 -9.68
C LEU A 185 -8.65 8.75 -8.55
N PHE A 186 -8.28 9.85 -7.88
CA PHE A 186 -9.02 10.34 -6.70
C PHE A 186 -10.29 11.12 -7.08
N PRO A 187 -10.28 12.00 -8.10
CA PRO A 187 -11.51 12.51 -8.72
C PRO A 187 -12.44 11.39 -9.17
N PHE A 188 -11.92 10.32 -9.78
CA PHE A 188 -12.74 9.15 -10.15
C PHE A 188 -13.36 8.48 -8.92
N ILE A 189 -12.59 8.22 -7.86
CA ILE A 189 -13.12 7.62 -6.62
C ILE A 189 -14.22 8.49 -6.01
N SER A 190 -14.00 9.81 -5.98
CA SER A 190 -14.96 10.77 -5.46
C SER A 190 -16.22 10.87 -6.31
N GLN A 191 -16.10 10.81 -7.64
CA GLN A 191 -17.25 10.88 -8.54
C GLN A 191 -18.07 9.59 -8.55
N THR A 192 -17.41 8.45 -8.59
CA THR A 192 -18.05 7.13 -8.76
C THR A 192 -18.55 6.56 -7.44
N TYR A 193 -17.80 6.72 -6.36
CA TYR A 193 -18.11 6.13 -5.06
C TYR A 193 -18.51 7.15 -4.00
N HIS A 194 -18.51 8.44 -4.35
CA HIS A 194 -18.79 9.53 -3.42
C HIS A 194 -17.83 9.56 -2.22
N LEU A 195 -16.60 9.06 -2.36
CA LEU A 195 -15.63 9.00 -1.27
C LEU A 195 -14.54 10.05 -1.41
N LEU A 196 -14.24 10.74 -0.31
CA LEU A 196 -13.12 11.68 -0.24
C LEU A 196 -11.89 11.03 0.43
N PRO A 197 -10.66 11.43 0.01
CA PRO A 197 -9.46 10.96 0.68
C PRO A 197 -9.42 11.46 2.13
N PRO A 198 -8.97 10.64 3.09
CA PRO A 198 -8.88 11.07 4.48
C PRO A 198 -7.90 12.25 4.65
N PRO A 199 -8.11 13.13 5.64
CA PRO A 199 -7.19 14.22 5.92
C PRO A 199 -5.80 13.70 6.32
N SER A 200 -4.75 14.40 5.91
CA SER A 200 -3.35 14.03 6.23
C SER A 200 -2.93 14.33 7.68
N ASP A 201 -3.80 14.98 8.48
CA ASP A 201 -3.45 15.45 9.81
C ASP A 201 -3.76 14.41 10.89
N ARG A 202 -2.69 13.96 11.57
CA ARG A 202 -2.71 13.03 12.71
C ARG A 202 -3.60 13.52 13.87
N SER A 203 -3.88 14.82 13.96
CA SER A 203 -4.64 15.42 15.07
C SER A 203 -6.16 15.24 14.95
N SER A 204 -6.68 14.84 13.79
CA SER A 204 -8.13 14.77 13.55
C SER A 204 -8.81 13.50 14.09
N SER A 205 -8.05 12.56 14.65
CA SER A 205 -8.63 11.33 15.24
C SER A 205 -9.29 11.56 16.61
N SER A 206 -9.15 12.74 17.20
CA SER A 206 -9.85 13.11 18.43
C SER A 206 -10.67 14.38 18.20
N SER A 207 -11.95 14.28 18.54
CA SER A 207 -12.93 15.37 18.69
C SER A 207 -13.46 16.05 17.41
N SER A 208 -14.69 15.63 17.07
CA SER A 208 -15.83 16.49 16.71
C SER A 208 -15.72 17.40 15.48
N SER A 209 -15.97 16.85 14.29
CA SER A 209 -16.59 17.61 13.18
C SER A 209 -17.02 16.64 12.06
N SER A 210 -18.24 16.10 12.19
CA SER A 210 -19.28 15.81 11.16
C SER A 210 -18.97 15.29 9.74
N SER A 211 -17.73 15.10 9.28
CA SER A 211 -17.43 14.44 8.00
C SER A 211 -17.35 12.92 8.21
N ILE A 212 -18.53 12.30 8.24
CA ILE A 212 -18.77 10.88 8.52
C ILE A 212 -18.50 10.07 7.25
N GLN A 213 -17.24 9.99 6.81
CA GLN A 213 -16.84 8.91 5.92
C GLN A 213 -15.81 8.05 6.64
N PRO A 214 -16.12 6.76 6.90
CA PRO A 214 -15.16 5.88 7.53
C PRO A 214 -14.00 5.67 6.56
N ALA A 215 -12.80 6.11 6.94
CA ALA A 215 -11.59 6.00 6.13
C ALA A 215 -11.36 4.56 5.62
N SER A 216 -11.84 3.55 6.36
CA SER A 216 -11.83 2.15 5.93
C SER A 216 -12.53 1.90 4.59
N LYS A 217 -13.69 2.53 4.34
CA LYS A 217 -14.39 2.38 3.05
C LYS A 217 -13.56 2.93 1.89
N PHE A 218 -12.96 4.11 2.09
CA PHE A 218 -12.07 4.73 1.09
C PHE A 218 -10.91 3.80 0.76
N PHE A 219 -10.22 3.31 1.78
CA PHE A 219 -9.07 2.43 1.63
C PHE A 219 -9.41 1.06 1.02
N ASN A 220 -10.59 0.49 1.32
CA ASN A 220 -11.04 -0.75 0.69
C ASN A 220 -11.29 -0.57 -0.80
N ILE A 221 -11.92 0.54 -1.19
CA ILE A 221 -12.14 0.87 -2.61
C ILE A 221 -10.82 1.15 -3.31
N LEU A 222 -9.92 1.94 -2.71
CA LEU A 222 -8.60 2.23 -3.27
C LEU A 222 -7.78 0.95 -3.50
N SER A 223 -7.76 0.03 -2.53
CA SER A 223 -7.10 -1.28 -2.69
C SER A 223 -7.72 -2.09 -3.83
N SER A 224 -9.06 -2.21 -3.87
CA SER A 224 -9.75 -2.94 -4.94
C SER A 224 -9.46 -2.38 -6.33
N LEU A 225 -9.38 -1.05 -6.47
CA LEU A 225 -9.02 -0.41 -7.75
C LEU A 225 -7.56 -0.62 -8.12
N THR A 226 -6.68 -0.69 -7.12
CA THR A 226 -5.25 -0.98 -7.31
C THR A 226 -5.03 -2.41 -7.78
N ASP A 227 -5.69 -3.37 -7.13
CA ASP A 227 -5.58 -4.80 -7.45
C ASP A 227 -6.15 -5.13 -8.84
N ARG A 228 -7.14 -4.34 -9.30
CA ARG A 228 -7.71 -4.46 -10.65
C ARG A 228 -6.91 -3.72 -11.74
N HIS A 229 -5.79 -3.09 -11.38
CA HIS A 229 -5.02 -2.23 -12.28
C HIS A 229 -5.85 -1.12 -12.93
N GLN A 230 -6.90 -0.61 -12.26
CA GLN A 230 -7.73 0.47 -12.80
C GLN A 230 -6.90 1.76 -13.02
N ALA A 231 -5.80 1.92 -12.27
CA ALA A 231 -4.88 3.03 -12.44
C ALA A 231 -4.13 3.02 -13.81
N ASP A 232 -4.11 1.89 -14.52
CA ASP A 232 -3.58 1.79 -15.89
C ASP A 232 -4.62 2.14 -16.97
N ASP A 233 -5.87 2.41 -16.57
CA ASP A 233 -6.89 2.91 -17.50
C ASP A 233 -6.43 4.25 -18.11
N PRO A 234 -6.49 4.43 -19.45
CA PRO A 234 -6.12 5.68 -20.10
C PRO A 234 -6.79 6.93 -19.51
N SER A 235 -7.98 6.79 -18.92
CA SER A 235 -8.68 7.89 -18.23
C SER A 235 -8.01 8.34 -16.93
N CYS A 236 -7.19 7.47 -16.33
CA CYS A 236 -6.43 7.75 -15.11
C CYS A 236 -5.00 8.25 -15.40
N LEU A 237 -4.57 8.22 -16.66
CA LEU A 237 -3.26 8.66 -17.10
C LEU A 237 -3.27 10.15 -17.49
N PRO A 238 -2.16 10.88 -17.28
CA PRO A 238 -2.07 12.25 -17.72
C PRO A 238 -2.16 12.33 -19.26
N PRO A 239 -2.91 13.31 -19.82
CA PRO A 239 -3.22 13.38 -21.25
C PRO A 239 -1.99 13.64 -22.13
N ASP A 240 -0.91 14.17 -21.55
CA ASP A 240 0.31 14.54 -22.26
C ASP A 240 1.37 13.42 -22.28
N GLY A 241 1.10 12.27 -21.65
CA GLY A 241 2.07 11.19 -21.50
C GLY A 241 3.31 11.59 -20.70
N SER A 242 3.27 12.73 -19.98
CA SER A 242 4.36 13.14 -19.11
C SER A 242 4.49 12.18 -17.94
N SER A 243 5.69 12.10 -17.36
CA SER A 243 5.98 11.20 -16.24
C SER A 243 5.19 11.50 -14.94
N GLY A 244 4.28 12.48 -14.92
CA GLY A 244 3.46 12.88 -13.77
C GLY A 244 4.21 13.55 -12.62
N TRP A 245 5.53 13.38 -12.50
CA TRP A 245 6.31 13.84 -11.34
C TRP A 245 6.30 15.36 -11.09
N SER A 246 6.05 16.18 -12.11
CA SER A 246 5.86 17.63 -11.99
C SER A 246 4.55 17.98 -11.28
N GLN A 247 3.47 17.27 -11.61
CA GLN A 247 2.15 17.40 -10.97
C GLN A 247 2.18 16.77 -9.57
N GLY A 248 3.00 15.73 -9.41
CA GLY A 248 3.14 14.94 -8.19
C GLY A 248 2.23 13.73 -8.20
N PHE A 249 2.33 12.95 -7.12
CA PHE A 249 1.58 11.73 -6.90
C PHE A 249 0.94 11.76 -5.53
N VAL A 250 -0.13 11.00 -5.39
CA VAL A 250 -0.67 10.69 -4.07
C VAL A 250 -0.01 9.41 -3.58
N VAL A 251 0.49 9.43 -2.36
CA VAL A 251 1.13 8.29 -1.71
C VAL A 251 0.19 7.76 -0.66
N GLU A 252 -0.22 6.51 -0.82
CA GLU A 252 -0.80 5.73 0.24
C GLU A 252 0.33 5.16 1.10
N LEU A 253 0.26 5.38 2.42
CA LEU A 253 1.21 4.83 3.38
C LEU A 253 0.52 3.81 4.26
N LEU A 254 0.98 2.57 4.23
CA LEU A 254 0.66 1.55 5.23
C LEU A 254 1.84 1.39 6.17
N ILE A 255 1.63 1.69 7.44
CA ILE A 255 2.64 1.62 8.48
C ILE A 255 2.24 0.54 9.47
N ARG A 256 3.08 -0.48 9.60
CA ARG A 256 2.96 -1.52 10.60
C ARG A 256 4.01 -1.31 11.67
N SER A 257 3.60 -1.24 12.94
CA SER A 257 4.49 -1.04 14.08
C SER A 257 4.22 -2.06 15.17
N ARG A 258 5.27 -2.50 15.86
CA ARG A 258 5.18 -3.38 17.04
C ARG A 258 4.66 -2.66 18.30
N LYS A 259 4.74 -1.32 18.34
CA LYS A 259 4.39 -0.53 19.54
C LYS A 259 3.16 0.33 19.28
N GLY A 260 2.12 0.13 20.08
CA GLY A 260 0.90 0.95 20.10
C GLY A 260 -0.39 0.12 20.07
N ARG A 261 -1.51 0.75 20.46
CA ARG A 261 -2.86 0.14 20.38
C ARG A 261 -3.31 -0.14 18.94
N ASN A 262 -2.69 0.52 17.95
CA ASN A 262 -3.02 0.38 16.54
C ASN A 262 -1.80 -0.19 15.80
N GLY A 263 -1.72 -1.52 15.69
CA GLY A 263 -0.58 -2.20 15.07
C GLY A 263 -0.40 -1.90 13.57
N VAL A 264 -1.45 -1.40 12.90
CA VAL A 264 -1.45 -1.01 11.48
C VAL A 264 -2.17 0.33 11.32
N GLY A 265 -1.52 1.29 10.66
CA GLY A 265 -2.11 2.57 10.26
C GLY A 265 -2.03 2.77 8.74
N ARG A 266 -3.07 3.36 8.14
CA ARG A 266 -3.10 3.77 6.73
C ARG A 266 -3.29 5.27 6.60
N TYR A 267 -2.55 5.91 5.70
CA TYR A 267 -2.53 7.36 5.51
C TYR A 267 -2.46 7.70 4.02
N VAL A 268 -2.85 8.93 3.69
CA VAL A 268 -2.76 9.49 2.33
C VAL A 268 -2.03 10.84 2.39
N GLU A 269 -0.95 10.98 1.63
CA GLU A 269 -0.18 12.21 1.52
C GLU A 269 0.18 12.49 0.06
N GLY A 270 0.63 13.69 -0.27
CA GLY A 270 1.14 14.02 -1.60
C GLY A 270 2.66 13.96 -1.63
N ILE A 271 3.22 13.64 -2.79
CA ILE A 271 4.64 13.80 -3.07
C ILE A 271 4.80 14.48 -4.42
N ARG A 272 5.65 15.50 -4.52
CA ARG A 272 5.91 16.16 -5.80
C ARG A 272 7.36 16.55 -5.94
N ARG A 273 7.81 16.65 -7.18
CA ARG A 273 9.12 17.20 -7.49
C ARG A 273 9.08 18.71 -7.31
N VAL A 274 9.99 19.26 -6.51
CA VAL A 274 10.14 20.71 -6.34
C VAL A 274 11.46 21.12 -6.96
N ASP A 275 11.40 22.01 -7.94
CA ASP A 275 12.59 22.68 -8.44
C ASP A 275 13.12 23.61 -7.34
N GLY A 276 14.34 23.38 -6.89
CA GLY A 276 15.00 24.23 -5.92
C GLY A 276 15.20 25.64 -6.46
N PRO A 277 15.32 26.67 -5.59
CA PRO A 277 15.69 28.00 -6.04
C PRO A 277 16.98 27.91 -6.84
N SER A 278 16.97 28.42 -8.06
CA SER A 278 18.14 28.49 -8.93
C SER A 278 19.14 29.47 -8.33
N VAL A 279 19.92 29.01 -7.34
CA VAL A 279 20.98 29.81 -6.73
C VAL A 279 21.96 30.20 -7.85
N GLY A 280 22.09 31.50 -8.08
CA GLY A 280 22.75 32.09 -9.24
C GLY A 280 24.20 31.61 -9.40
N SER A 281 24.50 31.16 -10.62
CA SER A 281 25.79 31.00 -11.35
C SER A 281 27.15 30.74 -10.68
N SER A 282 27.38 30.83 -9.37
CA SER A 282 28.72 30.61 -8.79
C SER A 282 28.95 29.13 -8.45
N GLY A 283 29.51 28.39 -9.41
CA GLY A 283 30.43 27.26 -9.18
C GLY A 283 29.93 26.04 -8.39
N LEU A 284 29.78 24.93 -9.11
CA LEU A 284 30.03 23.54 -8.63
C LEU A 284 29.01 22.79 -7.75
N SER A 285 27.86 23.33 -7.35
CA SER A 285 26.83 22.55 -6.61
C SER A 285 25.43 22.51 -7.24
N LYS A 286 25.33 22.68 -8.56
CA LYS A 286 24.06 22.62 -9.32
C LYS A 286 23.32 21.27 -9.31
N ALA A 287 23.88 20.21 -8.72
CA ALA A 287 23.29 18.88 -8.76
C ALA A 287 22.06 18.70 -7.84
N ARG A 288 21.84 19.59 -6.87
CA ARG A 288 20.69 19.49 -5.94
C ARG A 288 19.42 20.20 -6.42
N ALA A 289 19.35 20.57 -7.70
CA ALA A 289 18.30 21.44 -8.24
C ALA A 289 16.90 20.82 -8.23
N ARG A 290 16.75 19.51 -8.01
CA ARG A 290 15.44 18.86 -7.99
C ARG A 290 15.37 17.87 -6.84
N SER A 291 14.53 18.16 -5.86
CA SER A 291 14.28 17.31 -4.70
C SER A 291 12.80 16.98 -4.60
N MET A 292 12.52 15.74 -4.21
CA MET A 292 11.17 15.28 -3.91
C MET A 292 10.73 15.82 -2.55
N ARG A 293 9.57 16.49 -2.51
CA ARG A 293 9.00 17.02 -1.27
C ARG A 293 7.64 16.39 -1.03
N ALA A 294 7.45 15.88 0.18
CA ALA A 294 6.13 15.54 0.67
C ALA A 294 5.30 16.81 0.86
N VAL A 295 4.08 16.81 0.32
CA VAL A 295 3.11 17.90 0.39
C VAL A 295 1.74 17.36 0.83
N GLY A 296 0.83 18.21 1.27
CA GLY A 296 -0.56 17.76 1.49
C GLY A 296 -1.15 17.28 0.17
N TRP A 297 -1.88 16.15 0.16
CA TRP A 297 -2.44 15.60 -1.09
C TRP A 297 -3.34 16.63 -1.80
N LYS A 298 -4.02 17.50 -1.04
CA LYS A 298 -4.83 18.62 -1.54
C LYS A 298 -4.08 19.63 -2.42
N THR A 299 -2.75 19.66 -2.34
CA THR A 299 -1.90 20.59 -3.10
C THR A 299 -1.35 19.99 -4.39
N ILE A 300 -1.66 18.72 -4.65
CA ILE A 300 -1.36 18.05 -5.91
C ILE A 300 -2.32 18.58 -6.97
N GLU A 301 -1.79 18.87 -8.16
CA GLU A 301 -2.55 19.46 -9.26
C GLU A 301 -3.72 18.55 -9.67
N GLY A 302 -4.91 19.14 -9.87
CA GLY A 302 -6.14 18.42 -10.22
C GLY A 302 -6.92 17.85 -9.04
N LEU A 303 -6.39 17.90 -7.81
CA LEU A 303 -7.11 17.46 -6.60
C LEU A 303 -7.82 18.59 -5.84
N ASP A 304 -7.62 19.83 -6.25
CA ASP A 304 -8.33 21.01 -5.76
C ASP A 304 -9.85 20.93 -6.02
N VAL A 305 -10.25 20.34 -7.15
CA VAL A 305 -11.65 20.10 -7.54
C VAL A 305 -12.43 19.29 -6.49
N LEU A 306 -11.75 18.40 -5.76
CA LEU A 306 -12.37 17.58 -4.71
C LEU A 306 -12.87 18.43 -3.54
N LEU A 307 -12.21 19.57 -3.26
CA LEU A 307 -12.54 20.45 -2.15
C LEU A 307 -13.74 21.33 -2.46
N SER A 308 -13.79 21.90 -3.67
CA SER A 308 -14.89 22.77 -4.10
C SER A 308 -16.25 22.07 -4.08
N ARG A 309 -16.26 20.74 -4.26
CA ARG A 309 -17.50 19.95 -4.26
C ARG A 309 -18.01 19.62 -2.87
N GLY A 310 -17.10 19.39 -1.91
CA GLY A 310 -17.47 19.06 -0.53
C GLY A 310 -18.13 20.22 0.21
N GLU A 311 -17.79 21.47 -0.12
CA GLU A 311 -18.41 22.65 0.49
C GLU A 311 -19.80 22.96 -0.10
N ALA A 312 -20.00 22.70 -1.39
CA ALA A 312 -21.28 22.98 -2.06
C ALA A 312 -22.42 22.01 -1.65
N ASP A 313 -22.10 20.77 -1.29
CA ASP A 313 -23.09 19.74 -0.95
C ASP A 313 -23.50 19.76 0.54
N LEU A 314 -22.76 20.47 1.39
CA LEU A 314 -23.05 20.62 2.82
C LEU A 314 -23.63 22.00 3.18
N GLY A 315 -23.59 22.96 2.25
CA GLY A 315 -24.21 24.27 2.37
C GLY A 315 -25.68 24.24 1.95
N GLY A 316 -26.53 23.57 2.72
CA GLY A 316 -27.98 23.68 2.57
C GLY A 316 -28.46 25.10 2.88
N SER A 317 -28.45 25.98 1.88
CA SER A 317 -29.18 27.24 1.93
C SER A 317 -30.67 26.96 1.75
N ASP A 318 -31.48 27.33 2.75
CA ASP A 318 -32.94 27.38 2.68
C ASP A 318 -33.42 28.04 1.37
N PRO A 319 -34.33 27.41 0.60
CA PRO A 319 -34.97 28.07 -0.53
C PRO A 319 -36.14 28.91 -0.02
N SER A 320 -35.86 30.15 0.38
CA SER A 320 -36.91 31.16 0.52
C SER A 320 -36.51 32.46 -0.18
N ALA A 321 -37.36 32.86 -1.11
CA ALA A 321 -37.38 34.11 -1.89
C ALA A 321 -36.42 34.19 -3.10
N THR A 322 -36.92 33.85 -4.30
CA THR A 322 -37.50 34.84 -5.23
C THR A 322 -37.92 34.17 -6.54
N ALA A 323 -39.15 34.42 -6.96
CA ALA A 323 -39.69 34.02 -8.26
C ALA A 323 -39.15 34.94 -9.36
N GLY A 324 -38.69 34.36 -10.47
CA GLY A 324 -38.24 35.10 -11.66
C GLY A 324 -37.71 34.19 -12.78
N ALA A 325 -38.65 33.62 -13.53
CA ALA A 325 -38.60 33.22 -14.96
C ALA A 325 -37.28 32.82 -15.67
N GLU A 326 -37.37 31.63 -16.31
CA GLU A 326 -36.81 31.23 -17.61
C GLU A 326 -35.51 30.39 -17.73
N THR A 327 -35.76 29.09 -17.97
CA THR A 327 -35.19 28.22 -19.02
C THR A 327 -33.68 27.96 -19.02
N LYS A 328 -33.29 26.83 -18.40
CA LYS A 328 -32.36 25.82 -18.96
C LYS A 328 -32.52 24.51 -18.19
N GLN A 329 -32.69 23.41 -18.92
CA GLN A 329 -32.85 22.05 -18.42
C GLN A 329 -31.63 21.62 -17.59
N SER A 330 -31.77 21.68 -16.27
CA SER A 330 -30.96 20.90 -15.33
C SER A 330 -31.68 19.59 -15.05
N LEU A 331 -31.06 18.47 -15.40
CA LEU A 331 -31.48 17.14 -14.96
C LEU A 331 -31.61 17.13 -13.43
N PRO A 332 -32.71 16.64 -12.84
CA PRO A 332 -32.80 16.51 -11.40
C PRO A 332 -31.83 15.43 -10.93
N THR A 333 -30.83 15.85 -10.16
CA THR A 333 -30.09 15.02 -9.21
C THR A 333 -31.07 14.53 -8.13
N SER A 334 -31.93 13.58 -8.49
CA SER A 334 -32.69 12.80 -7.52
C SER A 334 -31.71 11.87 -6.82
N SER A 335 -31.24 12.29 -5.66
CA SER A 335 -30.71 11.37 -4.66
C SER A 335 -31.76 10.29 -4.42
N PHE A 336 -31.39 9.04 -4.67
CA PHE A 336 -32.22 7.88 -4.37
C PHE A 336 -32.33 7.71 -2.85
N ASN A 337 -33.13 8.55 -2.20
CA ASN A 337 -33.73 8.19 -0.92
C ASN A 337 -34.81 7.15 -1.21
N LEU A 338 -34.39 5.88 -1.29
CA LEU A 338 -35.27 4.72 -1.34
C LEU A 338 -35.90 4.48 0.04
N GLY A 339 -36.65 5.46 0.54
CA GLY A 339 -37.65 5.20 1.56
C GLY A 339 -38.78 4.42 0.90
N LEU A 340 -38.95 3.15 1.25
CA LEU A 340 -40.11 2.39 0.78
C LEU A 340 -41.38 3.12 1.21
N THR A 341 -42.27 3.40 0.26
CA THR A 341 -43.58 3.93 0.57
C THR A 341 -44.35 2.91 1.41
N ASP A 342 -45.35 3.35 2.18
CA ASP A 342 -46.11 2.41 3.02
C ASP A 342 -46.80 1.32 2.19
N SER A 343 -47.20 1.64 0.94
CA SER A 343 -47.68 0.65 -0.03
C SER A 343 -46.63 -0.39 -0.40
N GLN A 344 -45.36 0.01 -0.58
CA GLN A 344 -44.28 -0.93 -0.87
C GLN A 344 -43.87 -1.77 0.36
N LYS A 345 -43.93 -1.19 1.56
CA LYS A 345 -43.75 -1.95 2.81
C LYS A 345 -44.83 -3.01 2.98
N GLN A 346 -46.09 -2.66 2.72
CA GLN A 346 -47.22 -3.58 2.74
C GLN A 346 -47.09 -4.67 1.67
N SER A 347 -46.69 -4.29 0.44
CA SER A 347 -46.47 -5.26 -0.63
C SER A 347 -45.36 -6.24 -0.27
N ARG A 348 -44.28 -5.78 0.36
CA ARG A 348 -43.17 -6.61 0.81
C ARG A 348 -43.56 -7.55 1.96
N SER A 349 -44.45 -7.14 2.87
CA SER A 349 -44.96 -8.02 3.93
C SER A 349 -45.94 -9.08 3.41
N THR A 350 -46.40 -8.96 2.16
CA THR A 350 -47.32 -9.93 1.53
C THR A 350 -46.58 -10.97 0.69
N VAL A 351 -45.30 -10.74 0.38
CA VAL A 351 -44.49 -11.72 -0.37
C VAL A 351 -44.09 -12.84 0.59
N PRO A 352 -44.57 -14.08 0.40
CA PRO A 352 -44.21 -15.21 1.24
C PRO A 352 -42.70 -15.42 1.14
N ILE A 353 -42.03 -15.51 2.30
CA ILE A 353 -40.59 -15.73 2.36
C ILE A 353 -40.38 -17.22 2.07
N PRO A 354 -39.73 -17.60 0.96
CA PRO A 354 -39.78 -18.98 0.45
C PRO A 354 -39.10 -20.04 1.32
N TYR A 355 -38.57 -19.69 2.50
CA TYR A 355 -37.80 -20.59 3.36
C TYR A 355 -38.00 -20.38 4.88
N ALA A 356 -39.05 -19.66 5.28
CA ALA A 356 -39.44 -19.65 6.69
C ALA A 356 -40.21 -20.94 6.99
N HIS A 357 -39.50 -22.01 7.34
CA HIS A 357 -40.12 -23.17 7.98
C HIS A 357 -40.70 -22.70 9.33
N GLU A 358 -41.98 -22.34 9.34
CA GLU A 358 -42.75 -22.29 10.57
C GLU A 358 -42.78 -23.72 11.10
N GLY A 359 -42.03 -23.99 12.17
CA GLY A 359 -42.05 -25.28 12.83
C GLY A 359 -43.45 -25.54 13.38
N GLU A 360 -44.24 -26.32 12.65
CA GLU A 360 -45.39 -27.04 13.19
C GLU A 360 -44.85 -27.91 14.33
N ARG A 361 -45.06 -27.45 15.56
CA ARG A 361 -44.99 -28.31 16.73
C ARG A 361 -46.20 -29.24 16.62
N SER A 362 -45.94 -30.47 16.17
CA SER A 362 -46.85 -31.58 16.36
C SER A 362 -47.00 -31.81 17.87
N ASP A 363 -48.13 -31.38 18.41
CA ASP A 363 -48.62 -31.81 19.72
C ASP A 363 -49.10 -33.26 19.55
N ASP A 364 -48.20 -34.22 19.76
CA ASP A 364 -48.56 -35.62 20.03
C ASP A 364 -48.00 -35.99 21.41
N ASP A 365 -48.92 -36.10 22.35
CA ASP A 365 -48.77 -36.56 23.72
C ASP A 365 -48.49 -38.09 23.81
N ASP A 366 -47.97 -38.49 24.96
CA ASP A 366 -47.96 -39.83 25.58
C ASP A 366 -46.72 -40.74 25.35
N ASP A 367 -45.65 -40.52 26.13
CA ASP A 367 -44.98 -41.64 26.82
C ASP A 367 -44.26 -41.19 28.11
N GLU A 368 -44.55 -41.89 29.21
CA GLU A 368 -44.05 -41.62 30.56
C GLU A 368 -42.70 -42.32 30.81
N GLY A 369 -41.68 -41.57 31.24
CA GLY A 369 -40.64 -42.15 32.09
C GLY A 369 -39.22 -41.56 31.99
N ALA A 370 -38.83 -40.90 33.09
CA ALA A 370 -37.47 -40.73 33.62
C ALA A 370 -36.70 -39.41 33.33
N ASP A 371 -36.58 -38.68 34.44
CA ASP A 371 -35.50 -37.81 34.94
C ASP A 371 -35.24 -36.39 34.35
N PRO A 372 -35.15 -35.35 35.23
CA PRO A 372 -34.99 -33.96 34.81
C PRO A 372 -33.54 -33.47 34.90
N ALA A 373 -33.03 -32.84 33.83
CA ALA A 373 -31.89 -31.95 33.94
C ALA A 373 -31.96 -30.81 32.90
N GLU A 374 -32.19 -29.60 33.43
CA GLU A 374 -31.82 -28.27 32.90
C GLU A 374 -32.12 -27.93 31.43
N SER A 375 -33.36 -27.47 31.21
CA SER A 375 -33.72 -26.57 30.12
C SER A 375 -33.60 -25.10 30.58
N THR A 376 -32.61 -24.37 30.07
CA THR A 376 -32.71 -22.92 29.91
C THR A 376 -32.60 -22.58 28.43
N GLY A 377 -33.68 -21.99 27.90
CA GLY A 377 -33.83 -21.70 26.50
C GLY A 377 -32.90 -20.60 26.00
N THR A 378 -32.33 -20.84 24.82
CA THR A 378 -32.07 -19.84 23.78
C THR A 378 -32.09 -20.59 22.45
N GLY A 379 -32.91 -20.15 21.51
CA GLY A 379 -33.09 -20.81 20.21
C GLY A 379 -31.77 -20.86 19.44
N THR A 380 -31.12 -22.01 19.48
CA THR A 380 -29.99 -22.37 18.62
C THR A 380 -30.58 -22.92 17.32
N GLY A 381 -30.45 -22.17 16.23
CA GLY A 381 -30.56 -22.76 14.90
C GLY A 381 -29.40 -23.74 14.73
N GLY A 382 -29.63 -25.00 15.08
CA GLY A 382 -28.68 -26.08 14.85
C GLY A 382 -28.66 -26.39 13.36
N ILE A 383 -27.50 -26.24 12.74
CA ILE A 383 -27.25 -26.79 11.41
C ILE A 383 -27.10 -28.30 11.62
N PHE A 384 -28.14 -29.06 11.27
CA PHE A 384 -28.07 -30.52 11.26
C PHE A 384 -27.39 -30.94 9.96
N TYR A 385 -26.19 -31.50 10.10
CA TYR A 385 -25.49 -32.16 9.02
C TYR A 385 -26.02 -33.60 8.92
N GLU A 386 -26.64 -33.93 7.80
CA GLU A 386 -26.96 -35.32 7.45
C GLU A 386 -25.83 -35.82 6.54
N PRO A 387 -24.92 -36.67 7.04
CA PRO A 387 -23.87 -37.26 6.21
C PRO A 387 -24.51 -38.12 5.12
N ASP A 388 -24.14 -37.89 3.87
CA ASP A 388 -24.60 -38.72 2.77
C ASP A 388 -23.69 -39.95 2.58
N GLU A 389 -24.17 -40.95 1.85
CA GLU A 389 -23.42 -42.19 1.59
C GLU A 389 -22.16 -41.98 0.72
N GLY A 390 -21.94 -40.75 0.22
CA GLY A 390 -20.79 -40.35 -0.59
C GLY A 390 -19.74 -39.53 0.17
N ASP A 391 -20.00 -39.20 1.44
CA ASP A 391 -19.05 -38.55 2.34
C ASP A 391 -18.02 -39.61 2.76
N ASP A 392 -16.98 -39.74 1.93
CA ASP A 392 -15.80 -40.52 2.21
C ASP A 392 -15.08 -39.91 3.40
N MET A 393 -15.47 -40.34 4.60
CA MET A 393 -14.62 -40.29 5.78
C MET A 393 -13.51 -41.33 5.59
N ASP A 394 -12.64 -41.12 4.60
CA ASP A 394 -11.34 -41.78 4.58
C ASP A 394 -10.54 -41.24 5.77
N GLU A 395 -10.34 -42.10 6.77
CA GLU A 395 -9.53 -41.89 7.98
C GLU A 395 -8.03 -41.61 7.68
N ASP A 396 -7.66 -41.40 6.42
CA ASP A 396 -6.31 -41.02 6.00
C ASP A 396 -6.11 -39.51 6.29
N ASP A 397 -5.93 -39.20 7.57
CA ASP A 397 -5.56 -37.88 8.04
C ASP A 397 -4.24 -37.48 7.33
N PRO A 398 -4.24 -36.45 6.46
CA PRO A 398 -3.14 -36.15 5.55
C PRO A 398 -1.89 -35.60 6.25
N ASP A 399 -1.87 -35.62 7.58
CA ASP A 399 -0.78 -35.22 8.45
C ASP A 399 -0.01 -36.39 9.11
N GLU A 400 -0.46 -37.65 8.99
CA GLU A 400 0.28 -38.81 9.54
C GLU A 400 1.62 -39.08 8.81
N ASP A 401 1.79 -38.63 7.57
CA ASP A 401 3.04 -38.81 6.80
C ASP A 401 4.10 -37.70 7.05
N LEU A 402 3.80 -36.71 7.89
CA LEU A 402 4.68 -35.55 8.14
C LEU A 402 5.64 -35.78 9.31
N GLU A 403 6.46 -36.84 9.26
CA GLU A 403 7.63 -36.97 10.12
C GLU A 403 8.77 -36.03 9.63
N PHE A 404 9.11 -35.02 10.43
CA PHE A 404 10.20 -34.04 10.19
C PHE A 404 11.55 -34.45 10.82
#